data_AF-A0A3C0AVW1-F1
#
_entry.id   AF-A0A3C0AVW1-F1
#
_cell.length_a   1.000
_cell.length_b   1.000
_cell.length_c   1.000
_cell.angle_alpha   90.00
_cell.angle_beta   90.00
_cell.angle_gamma   90.00
#
_symmetry.space_group_name_H-M   'P 1'
#
loop_
_entity.id
_entity.type
_entity.pdbx_description
1 polymer ?
#
loop_
_entity_poly.entity_id
_entity_poly.type
_entity_poly.pdbx_seq_one_letter_code
_entity_poly.pdbx_strand_id
1 'polypeptide(L)'
;MRILIKIFDFYIQSSIHVAFAVFCLLQITVVSNQQQLNNHYSFCVFFGTVLGYNFLKYFEYLKKKNIWNKKYFTIIGVSALAGLGFLFSFYFLQHAVQLLLLISGLFVLVYTFLRKYGWFKLFFVSFVVTFITVYIPFQTTKWLPLDFYINIIQRFLILISLLIPFEIMDSKTDDKSLNTLPQLFGIESTKLFGILLIIPFIILEFLKLHPSYLVLPIGIITVTFINFTEWNRNQYYTSFWVENVPILWWLMLVFLQ
;
A
#
# COMPACT_ATOMS: atom_id res chain seq x y z
N MET A 1 -19.31 21.44 8.58
CA MET A 1 -19.41 20.12 7.89
C MET A 1 -18.83 20.14 6.46
N ARG A 2 -19.27 21.03 5.55
CA ARG A 2 -18.75 21.06 4.15
C ARG A 2 -17.22 21.27 4.02
N ILE A 3 -16.62 22.08 4.89
CA ILE A 3 -15.16 22.33 4.87
C ILE A 3 -14.38 21.08 5.31
N LEU A 4 -14.81 20.42 6.39
CA LEU A 4 -14.18 19.19 6.90
C LEU A 4 -14.21 18.08 5.84
N ILE A 5 -15.35 17.89 5.16
CA ILE A 5 -15.47 16.91 4.07
C ILE A 5 -14.50 17.25 2.93
N LYS A 6 -14.37 18.52 2.54
CA LYS A 6 -13.41 18.93 1.51
C LYS A 6 -11.95 18.69 1.89
N ILE A 7 -11.59 18.94 3.15
CA ILE A 7 -10.23 18.66 3.65
C ILE A 7 -9.96 17.16 3.66
N PHE A 8 -10.94 16.37 4.11
CA PHE A 8 -10.85 14.92 4.13
C PHE A 8 -10.76 14.32 2.71
N ASP A 9 -11.58 14.81 1.79
CA ASP A 9 -11.51 14.46 0.37
C ASP A 9 -10.14 14.78 -0.21
N PHE A 10 -9.60 15.95 0.11
CA PHE A 10 -8.28 16.34 -0.33
C PHE A 10 -7.19 15.41 0.21
N TYR A 11 -7.25 15.03 1.48
CA TYR A 11 -6.32 14.07 2.11
C TYR A 11 -6.28 12.72 1.40
N ILE A 12 -7.45 12.17 1.06
CA ILE A 12 -7.55 10.90 0.30
C ILE A 12 -7.12 11.11 -1.16
N GLN A 13 -7.59 12.19 -1.80
CA GLN A 13 -7.36 12.42 -3.22
C GLN A 13 -5.90 12.75 -3.56
N SER A 14 -5.16 13.33 -2.62
CA SER A 14 -3.72 13.63 -2.75
C SER A 14 -2.81 12.47 -2.31
N SER A 15 -3.38 11.28 -2.08
CA SER A 15 -2.66 10.05 -1.73
C SER A 15 -1.86 10.11 -0.42
N ILE A 16 -2.14 11.09 0.45
CA ILE A 16 -1.51 11.22 1.76
C ILE A 16 -1.94 10.05 2.67
N HIS A 17 -3.21 9.64 2.59
CA HIS A 17 -3.71 8.51 3.37
C HIS A 17 -2.97 7.20 3.05
N VAL A 18 -2.91 6.84 1.77
CA VAL A 18 -2.15 5.69 1.26
C VAL A 18 -0.69 5.76 1.71
N ALA A 19 -0.06 6.93 1.56
CA ALA A 19 1.33 7.12 1.97
C ALA A 19 1.55 6.88 3.47
N PHE A 20 0.62 7.32 4.30
CA PHE A 20 0.67 7.06 5.73
C PHE A 20 0.45 5.57 6.05
N ALA A 21 -0.44 4.89 5.33
CA ALA A 21 -0.61 3.44 5.46
C ALA A 21 0.65 2.65 5.08
N VAL A 22 1.32 3.01 3.97
CA VAL A 22 2.59 2.38 3.56
C VAL A 22 3.72 2.70 4.54
N PHE A 23 3.77 3.92 5.09
CA PHE A 23 4.66 4.25 6.20
C PHE A 23 4.40 3.35 7.42
N CYS A 24 3.13 3.11 7.79
CA CYS A 24 2.79 2.23 8.90
C CYS A 24 3.19 0.77 8.63
N LEU A 25 3.02 0.27 7.39
CA LEU A 25 3.53 -1.06 7.00
C LEU A 25 5.04 -1.18 7.21
N LEU A 26 5.80 -0.13 6.86
CA LEU A 26 7.23 -0.09 7.13
C LEU A 26 7.50 -0.12 8.64
N GLN A 27 6.81 0.72 9.42
CA GLN A 27 7.03 0.76 10.87
C GLN A 27 6.68 -0.57 11.56
N ILE A 28 5.65 -1.29 11.09
CA ILE A 28 5.35 -2.65 11.55
C ILE A 28 6.58 -3.55 11.36
N THR A 29 7.21 -3.51 10.19
CA THR A 29 8.45 -4.27 9.94
C THR A 29 9.56 -3.89 10.91
N VAL A 30 9.73 -2.58 11.18
CA VAL A 30 10.76 -2.06 12.08
C VAL A 30 10.54 -2.56 13.51
N VAL A 31 9.33 -2.39 14.05
CA VAL A 31 9.04 -2.72 15.46
C VAL A 31 8.99 -4.24 15.65
N SER A 32 8.33 -5.00 14.77
CA SER A 32 8.24 -6.46 14.90
C SER A 32 9.59 -7.17 14.86
N ASN A 33 10.60 -6.59 14.19
CA ASN A 33 11.92 -7.20 14.02
C ASN A 33 13.03 -6.45 14.77
N GLN A 34 12.65 -5.52 15.66
CA GLN A 34 13.57 -4.69 16.46
C GLN A 34 14.69 -4.05 15.61
N GLN A 35 14.36 -3.66 14.38
CA GLN A 35 15.32 -3.09 13.45
C GLN A 35 15.61 -1.64 13.80
N GLN A 36 16.87 -1.23 13.66
CA GLN A 36 17.23 0.18 13.71
C GLN A 36 17.20 0.73 12.28
N LEU A 37 16.12 1.43 11.94
CA LEU A 37 15.97 2.02 10.62
C LEU A 37 16.26 3.52 10.66
N ASN A 38 16.97 4.01 9.65
CA ASN A 38 17.17 5.45 9.46
C ASN A 38 15.81 6.13 9.22
N ASN A 39 15.44 7.12 10.05
CA ASN A 39 14.18 7.88 9.94
C ASN A 39 13.99 8.50 8.54
N HIS A 40 15.09 8.89 7.87
CA HIS A 40 15.06 9.40 6.50
C HIS A 40 14.49 8.37 5.52
N TYR A 41 14.70 7.06 5.76
CA TYR A 41 14.12 6.03 4.91
C TYR A 41 12.58 6.00 5.04
N SER A 42 12.06 6.11 6.26
CA SER A 42 10.61 6.18 6.48
C SER A 42 9.99 7.40 5.83
N PHE A 43 10.66 8.56 5.87
CA PHE A 43 10.23 9.75 5.13
C PHE A 43 10.31 9.57 3.62
N CYS A 44 11.37 8.93 3.09
CA CYS A 44 11.44 8.56 1.68
C CYS A 44 10.27 7.67 1.26
N VAL A 45 9.91 6.68 2.06
CA VAL A 45 8.78 5.80 1.77
C VAL A 45 7.46 6.58 1.76
N PHE A 46 7.23 7.45 2.75
CA PHE A 46 6.05 8.29 2.80
C PHE A 46 5.95 9.23 1.58
N PHE A 47 6.96 10.07 1.36
CA PHE A 47 6.95 11.06 0.28
C PHE A 47 6.99 10.40 -1.10
N GLY A 48 7.74 9.31 -1.26
CA GLY A 48 7.80 8.52 -2.48
C GLY A 48 6.45 7.87 -2.81
N THR A 49 5.70 7.42 -1.79
CA THR A 49 4.34 6.89 -1.98
C THR A 49 3.38 7.99 -2.43
N VAL A 50 3.43 9.19 -1.83
CA VAL A 50 2.64 10.35 -2.30
C VAL A 50 2.93 10.64 -3.77
N LEU A 51 4.22 10.74 -4.13
CA LEU A 51 4.66 10.98 -5.51
C LEU A 51 4.18 9.90 -6.48
N GLY A 52 4.44 8.64 -6.16
CA GLY A 52 4.13 7.50 -7.03
C GLY A 52 2.63 7.37 -7.29
N TYR A 53 1.81 7.42 -6.23
CA TYR A 53 0.36 7.30 -6.39
C TYR A 53 -0.26 8.53 -7.07
N ASN A 54 0.19 9.76 -6.75
CA ASN A 54 -0.29 10.95 -7.46
C ASN A 54 0.12 10.93 -8.94
N PHE A 55 1.35 10.48 -9.25
CA PHE A 55 1.78 10.25 -10.62
C PHE A 55 0.82 9.28 -11.32
N LEU A 56 0.62 8.07 -10.79
CA LEU A 56 -0.25 7.07 -11.40
C LEU A 56 -1.72 7.53 -11.56
N LYS A 57 -2.23 8.32 -10.61
CA LYS A 57 -3.62 8.79 -10.60
C LYS A 57 -3.87 9.95 -11.56
N TYR A 58 -2.90 10.85 -11.71
CA TYR A 58 -3.09 12.11 -12.45
C TYR A 58 -2.27 12.21 -13.75
N PHE A 59 -1.43 11.23 -14.07
CA PHE A 59 -0.60 11.22 -15.28
C PHE A 59 -1.42 11.44 -16.57
N GLU A 60 -2.54 10.73 -16.74
CA GLU A 60 -3.37 10.88 -17.94
C GLU A 60 -4.04 12.26 -18.05
N TYR A 61 -4.42 12.85 -16.92
CA TYR A 61 -5.01 14.18 -16.87
C TYR A 61 -3.99 15.27 -17.20
N LEU A 62 -2.76 15.14 -16.70
CA LEU A 62 -1.64 16.01 -17.05
C LEU A 62 -1.30 15.91 -18.55
N LYS A 63 -1.31 14.70 -19.11
CA LYS A 63 -1.06 14.47 -20.54
C LYS A 63 -2.08 15.16 -21.44
N LYS A 64 -3.36 15.21 -21.02
CA LYS A 64 -4.45 15.87 -21.75
C LYS A 64 -4.47 17.41 -21.60
N LYS A 65 -3.42 18.03 -21.01
CA LYS A 65 -3.23 19.49 -20.84
C LYS A 65 -4.35 20.25 -20.09
N ASN A 66 -5.26 19.57 -19.40
CA ASN A 66 -6.34 20.23 -18.64
C ASN A 66 -5.90 20.65 -17.22
N ILE A 67 -4.69 21.21 -17.12
CA ILE A 67 -3.95 21.46 -15.87
C ILE A 67 -4.55 22.62 -15.05
N TRP A 68 -5.37 23.45 -15.68
CA TRP A 68 -5.90 24.71 -15.12
C TRP A 68 -7.07 24.53 -14.15
N ASN A 69 -7.50 23.30 -13.86
CA ASN A 69 -8.47 23.06 -12.80
C ASN A 69 -7.80 23.24 -11.43
N LYS A 70 -8.33 24.16 -10.60
CA LYS A 70 -7.81 24.49 -9.25
C LYS A 70 -7.54 23.25 -8.38
N LYS A 71 -8.36 22.21 -8.51
CA LYS A 71 -8.16 20.93 -7.80
C LYS A 71 -6.83 20.27 -8.17
N TYR A 72 -6.53 20.13 -9.47
CA TYR A 72 -5.29 19.49 -9.92
C TYR A 72 -4.06 20.33 -9.59
N PHE A 73 -4.18 21.67 -9.63
CA PHE A 73 -3.09 22.55 -9.21
C PHE A 73 -2.66 22.31 -7.75
N THR A 74 -3.62 22.17 -6.83
CA THR A 74 -3.30 21.87 -5.42
C THR A 74 -2.61 20.52 -5.23
N ILE A 75 -3.00 19.50 -6.01
CA ILE A 75 -2.41 18.17 -5.96
C ILE A 75 -0.97 18.17 -6.53
N ILE A 76 -0.74 18.94 -7.60
CA ILE A 76 0.62 19.18 -8.12
C ILE A 76 1.49 19.85 -7.07
N GLY A 77 0.95 20.84 -6.32
CA GLY A 77 1.64 21.48 -5.20
C GLY A 77 2.05 20.48 -4.10
N VAL A 78 1.14 19.61 -3.67
CA VAL A 78 1.45 18.52 -2.71
C VAL A 78 2.50 17.57 -3.28
N SER A 79 2.41 17.24 -4.55
CA SER A 79 3.36 16.34 -5.21
C SER A 79 4.75 16.97 -5.30
N ALA A 80 4.84 18.27 -5.59
CA ALA A 80 6.11 19.00 -5.61
C ALA A 80 6.74 19.08 -4.21
N LEU A 81 5.96 19.37 -3.17
CA LEU A 81 6.42 19.35 -1.78
C LEU A 81 6.89 17.94 -1.36
N ALA A 82 6.14 16.90 -1.72
CA ALA A 82 6.56 15.53 -1.50
C ALA A 82 7.86 15.21 -2.25
N GLY A 83 8.05 15.72 -3.47
CA GLY A 83 9.29 15.59 -4.22
C GLY A 83 10.49 16.21 -3.50
N LEU A 84 10.33 17.41 -2.95
CA LEU A 84 11.38 18.05 -2.14
C LEU A 84 11.69 17.24 -0.87
N GLY A 85 10.65 16.80 -0.15
CA GLY A 85 10.81 15.95 1.04
C GLY A 85 11.48 14.60 0.74
N PHE A 86 11.14 13.99 -0.40
CA PHE A 86 11.78 12.78 -0.90
C PHE A 86 13.25 13.02 -1.21
N LEU A 87 13.59 14.04 -2.01
CA LEU A 87 14.98 14.35 -2.37
C LEU A 87 15.84 14.67 -1.16
N PHE A 88 15.31 15.48 -0.23
CA PHE A 88 15.98 15.80 1.03
C PHE A 88 16.27 14.54 1.84
N SER A 89 15.27 13.68 2.04
CA SER A 89 15.44 12.44 2.81
C SER A 89 16.34 11.44 2.09
N PHE A 90 16.25 11.36 0.76
CA PHE A 90 17.02 10.46 -0.09
C PHE A 90 18.52 10.76 -0.01
N TYR A 91 18.90 12.03 0.09
CA TYR A 91 20.29 12.46 0.22
C TYR A 91 21.00 11.85 1.45
N PHE A 92 20.29 11.69 2.58
CA PHE A 92 20.84 11.13 3.82
C PHE A 92 20.86 9.60 3.88
N LEU A 93 20.47 8.91 2.81
CA LEU A 93 20.48 7.45 2.75
C LEU A 93 21.82 6.92 2.22
N GLN A 94 22.17 5.70 2.66
CA GLN A 94 23.31 4.98 2.10
C GLN A 94 23.07 4.64 0.62
N HIS A 95 24.14 4.61 -0.17
CA HIS A 95 24.07 4.38 -1.62
C HIS A 95 23.35 3.09 -2.02
N ALA A 96 23.53 2.00 -1.26
CA ALA A 96 22.83 0.74 -1.53
C ALA A 96 21.29 0.90 -1.41
N VAL A 97 20.82 1.60 -0.37
CA VAL A 97 19.39 1.86 -0.14
C VAL A 97 18.84 2.82 -1.20
N GLN A 98 19.61 3.86 -1.57
CA GLN A 98 19.27 4.78 -2.65
C GLN A 98 19.02 4.02 -3.97
N LEU A 99 19.91 3.09 -4.33
CA LEU A 99 19.80 2.31 -5.55
C LEU A 99 18.53 1.43 -5.54
N LEU A 100 18.24 0.78 -4.42
CA LEU A 100 17.02 -0.03 -4.27
C LEU A 100 15.75 0.81 -4.35
N LEU A 101 15.74 2.02 -3.78
CA LEU A 101 14.62 2.95 -3.93
C LEU A 101 14.44 3.39 -5.38
N LEU A 102 15.52 3.65 -6.13
CA LEU A 102 15.44 3.95 -7.55
C LEU A 102 14.87 2.77 -8.36
N ILE A 103 15.29 1.53 -8.05
CA ILE A 103 14.70 0.31 -8.63
C ILE A 103 13.20 0.24 -8.32
N SER A 104 12.78 0.55 -7.09
CA SER A 104 11.36 0.58 -6.75
C SER A 104 10.58 1.64 -7.55
N GLY A 105 11.21 2.79 -7.83
CA GLY A 105 10.66 3.81 -8.73
C GLY A 105 10.52 3.31 -10.17
N LEU A 106 11.48 2.54 -10.67
CA LEU A 106 11.37 1.87 -11.98
C LEU A 106 10.19 0.89 -12.00
N PHE A 107 9.97 0.12 -10.93
CA PHE A 107 8.79 -0.75 -10.84
C PHE A 107 7.48 0.04 -10.94
N VAL A 108 7.38 1.20 -10.29
CA VAL A 108 6.21 2.09 -10.43
C VAL A 108 6.00 2.56 -11.87
N LEU A 109 7.09 2.85 -12.60
CA LEU A 109 6.99 3.17 -14.03
C LEU A 109 6.53 1.95 -14.86
N VAL A 110 7.07 0.76 -14.59
CA VAL A 110 6.66 -0.49 -15.25
C VAL A 110 5.18 -0.79 -15.01
N TYR A 111 4.67 -0.48 -13.82
CA TYR A 111 3.24 -0.65 -13.49
C TYR A 111 2.31 0.09 -14.46
N THR A 112 2.72 1.24 -15.01
CA THR A 112 1.89 1.97 -16.00
C THR A 112 1.58 1.13 -17.24
N PHE A 113 2.47 0.20 -17.62
CA PHE A 113 2.25 -0.74 -18.71
C PHE A 113 1.48 -1.97 -18.26
N LEU A 114 1.78 -2.47 -17.06
CA LEU A 114 1.15 -3.67 -16.50
C LEU A 114 -0.30 -3.47 -16.05
N ARG A 115 -0.72 -2.23 -15.76
CA ARG A 115 -2.08 -1.91 -15.31
C ARG A 115 -3.17 -2.37 -16.28
N LYS A 116 -2.83 -2.58 -17.56
CA LYS A 116 -3.74 -3.14 -18.58
C LYS A 116 -4.11 -4.61 -18.33
N TYR A 117 -3.29 -5.34 -17.58
CA TYR A 117 -3.53 -6.72 -17.20
C TYR A 117 -4.19 -6.74 -15.81
N GLY A 118 -5.52 -6.69 -15.80
CA GLY A 118 -6.32 -6.43 -14.61
C GLY A 118 -6.05 -7.40 -13.46
N TRP A 119 -6.04 -8.71 -13.69
CA TRP A 119 -5.75 -9.67 -12.62
C TRP A 119 -4.33 -9.59 -12.06
N PHE A 120 -3.33 -9.22 -12.87
CA PHE A 120 -1.92 -9.16 -12.46
C PHE A 120 -1.59 -7.88 -11.67
N LYS A 121 -2.37 -6.80 -11.88
CA LYS A 121 -2.10 -5.47 -11.33
C LYS A 121 -1.95 -5.48 -9.80
N LEU A 122 -2.80 -6.23 -9.10
CA LEU A 122 -2.82 -6.29 -7.64
C LEU A 122 -1.61 -7.05 -7.06
N PHE A 123 -1.14 -8.11 -7.74
CA PHE A 123 0.04 -8.86 -7.33
C PHE A 123 1.29 -8.00 -7.49
N PHE A 124 1.40 -7.25 -8.59
CA PHE A 124 2.53 -6.37 -8.81
C PHE A 124 2.59 -5.25 -7.78
N VAL A 125 1.47 -4.60 -7.46
CA VAL A 125 1.42 -3.57 -6.40
C VAL A 125 1.83 -4.18 -5.05
N SER A 126 1.29 -5.34 -4.70
CA SER A 126 1.63 -6.05 -3.45
C SER A 126 3.11 -6.40 -3.36
N PHE A 127 3.73 -6.80 -4.49
CA PHE A 127 5.15 -7.08 -4.59
C PHE A 127 5.98 -5.82 -4.35
N VAL A 128 5.68 -4.71 -5.04
CA VAL A 128 6.46 -3.46 -4.91
C VAL A 128 6.37 -2.90 -3.50
N VAL A 129 5.17 -2.89 -2.89
CA VAL A 129 5.01 -2.41 -1.51
C VAL A 129 5.71 -3.34 -0.52
N THR A 130 5.69 -4.66 -0.72
CA THR A 130 6.45 -5.62 0.10
C THR A 130 7.96 -5.39 -0.03
N PHE A 131 8.45 -5.15 -1.25
CA PHE A 131 9.85 -4.84 -1.51
C PHE A 131 10.30 -3.60 -0.73
N ILE A 132 9.51 -2.52 -0.79
CA ILE A 132 9.81 -1.27 -0.09
C ILE A 132 9.68 -1.40 1.44
N THR A 133 8.67 -2.12 1.94
CA THR A 133 8.34 -2.12 3.38
C THR A 133 9.01 -3.25 4.16
N VAL A 134 9.51 -4.29 3.49
CA VAL A 134 10.17 -5.44 4.12
C VAL A 134 11.55 -5.69 3.54
N TYR A 135 11.69 -5.84 2.22
CA TYR A 135 12.97 -6.24 1.64
C TYR A 135 14.09 -5.22 1.87
N ILE A 136 13.85 -3.94 1.53
CA ILE A 136 14.86 -2.88 1.63
C ILE A 136 15.34 -2.63 3.07
N PRO A 137 14.46 -2.52 4.10
CA PRO A 137 14.90 -2.35 5.50
C PRO A 137 15.93 -3.39 5.96
N PHE A 138 15.76 -4.64 5.54
CA PHE A 138 16.65 -5.74 5.90
C PHE A 138 17.97 -5.74 5.12
N GLN A 139 18.13 -4.98 4.03
CA GLN A 139 19.40 -4.92 3.30
C GLN A 139 20.53 -4.25 4.10
N THR A 140 20.19 -3.57 5.20
CA THR A 140 21.17 -3.02 6.14
C THR A 140 21.62 -4.03 7.20
N THR A 141 20.99 -5.21 7.27
CA THR A 141 21.33 -6.27 8.22
C THR A 141 22.39 -7.21 7.64
N LYS A 142 23.30 -7.70 8.50
CA LYS A 142 24.38 -8.62 8.10
C LYS A 142 23.87 -10.03 7.76
N TRP A 143 22.77 -10.45 8.38
CA TRP A 143 22.23 -11.80 8.28
C TRP A 143 20.72 -11.72 8.15
N LEU A 144 20.14 -12.51 7.24
CA LEU A 144 18.70 -12.57 7.03
C LEU A 144 18.11 -13.69 7.90
N PRO A 145 17.37 -13.37 8.98
CA PRO A 145 16.75 -14.38 9.82
C PRO A 145 15.58 -15.06 9.11
N LEU A 146 15.11 -16.20 9.63
CA LEU A 146 13.91 -16.86 9.13
C LEU A 146 12.68 -15.92 9.13
N ASP A 147 12.57 -15.08 10.15
CA ASP A 147 11.53 -14.05 10.28
C ASP A 147 11.48 -13.08 9.08
N PHE A 148 12.62 -12.80 8.44
CA PHE A 148 12.66 -11.98 7.23
C PHE A 148 11.87 -12.60 6.08
N TYR A 149 12.12 -13.87 5.79
CA TYR A 149 11.44 -14.60 4.71
C TYR A 149 9.95 -14.75 5.01
N ILE A 150 9.61 -15.02 6.28
CA ILE A 150 8.22 -15.05 6.73
C ILE A 150 7.55 -13.69 6.51
N ASN A 151 8.18 -12.59 6.91
CA ASN A 151 7.63 -11.25 6.76
C ASN A 151 7.38 -10.88 5.29
N ILE A 152 8.25 -11.30 4.36
CA ILE A 152 8.02 -11.07 2.93
C ILE A 152 6.73 -11.75 2.49
N ILE A 153 6.58 -13.04 2.80
CA ILE A 153 5.40 -13.81 2.36
C ILE A 153 4.14 -13.25 3.03
N GLN A 154 4.18 -13.01 4.35
CA GLN A 154 3.05 -12.43 5.08
C GLN A 154 2.63 -11.06 4.54
N ARG A 155 3.59 -10.15 4.32
CA ARG A 155 3.30 -8.81 3.80
C ARG A 155 2.68 -8.89 2.40
N PHE A 156 3.18 -9.78 1.56
CA PHE A 156 2.63 -10.00 0.23
C PHE A 156 1.18 -10.52 0.29
N LEU A 157 0.91 -11.53 1.14
CA LEU A 157 -0.43 -12.11 1.33
C LEU A 157 -1.44 -11.07 1.83
N ILE A 158 -1.11 -10.33 2.90
CA ILE A 158 -2.04 -9.36 3.48
C ILE A 158 -2.31 -8.19 2.53
N LEU A 159 -1.32 -7.75 1.75
CA LEU A 159 -1.51 -6.70 0.74
C LEU A 159 -2.45 -7.14 -0.37
N ILE A 160 -2.31 -8.39 -0.86
CA ILE A 160 -3.25 -8.93 -1.85
C ILE A 160 -4.67 -8.92 -1.28
N SER A 161 -4.84 -9.44 -0.06
CA SER A 161 -6.14 -9.46 0.62
C SER A 161 -6.75 -8.06 0.78
N LEU A 162 -5.94 -7.06 1.16
CA LEU A 162 -6.39 -5.67 1.31
C LEU A 162 -6.74 -4.98 -0.02
N LEU A 163 -6.18 -5.45 -1.14
CA LEU A 163 -6.50 -4.92 -2.47
C LEU A 163 -7.75 -5.56 -3.09
N ILE A 164 -8.22 -6.71 -2.60
CA ILE A 164 -9.45 -7.36 -3.09
C ILE A 164 -10.68 -6.44 -3.04
N PRO A 165 -10.94 -5.68 -1.95
CA PRO A 165 -12.03 -4.72 -1.92
C PRO A 165 -11.99 -3.69 -3.04
N PHE A 166 -10.79 -3.21 -3.40
CA PHE A 166 -10.59 -2.25 -4.49
C PHE A 166 -10.89 -2.89 -5.84
N GLU A 167 -10.38 -4.09 -6.08
CA GLU A 167 -10.68 -4.83 -7.32
C GLU A 167 -12.19 -5.02 -7.52
N ILE A 168 -12.92 -5.41 -6.48
CA ILE A 168 -14.37 -5.59 -6.55
C ILE A 168 -15.07 -4.28 -6.86
N MET A 169 -14.74 -3.19 -6.18
CA MET A 169 -15.41 -1.90 -6.42
C MET A 169 -15.09 -1.32 -7.80
N ASP A 170 -13.83 -1.36 -8.22
CA ASP A 170 -13.38 -0.80 -9.50
C ASP A 170 -13.90 -1.63 -10.69
N SER A 171 -14.12 -2.95 -10.51
CA SER A 171 -14.64 -3.85 -11.55
C SER A 171 -15.99 -3.41 -12.16
N LYS A 172 -16.76 -2.58 -11.45
CA LYS A 172 -18.03 -2.02 -11.93
C LYS A 172 -17.84 -1.03 -13.10
N THR A 173 -16.76 -0.25 -13.06
CA THR A 173 -16.47 0.81 -14.05
C THR A 173 -15.32 0.45 -14.98
N ASP A 174 -14.52 -0.54 -14.60
CA ASP A 174 -13.42 -1.06 -15.40
C ASP A 174 -13.93 -1.69 -16.71
N ASP A 175 -13.19 -1.45 -17.80
CA ASP A 175 -13.47 -2.07 -19.09
C ASP A 175 -13.39 -3.60 -18.97
N LYS A 176 -14.30 -4.32 -19.63
CA LYS A 176 -14.33 -5.80 -19.60
C LYS A 176 -13.06 -6.42 -20.18
N SER A 177 -12.35 -5.71 -21.05
CA SER A 177 -11.08 -6.15 -21.62
C SER A 177 -9.93 -6.23 -20.61
N LEU A 178 -10.08 -5.62 -19.43
CA LEU A 178 -9.05 -5.64 -18.39
C LEU A 178 -8.91 -7.00 -17.72
N ASN A 179 -9.93 -7.86 -17.77
CA ASN A 179 -9.90 -9.20 -17.15
C ASN A 179 -9.47 -9.14 -15.67
N THR A 180 -10.15 -8.31 -14.88
CA THR A 180 -9.94 -8.24 -13.41
C THR A 180 -10.42 -9.52 -12.72
N LEU A 181 -9.98 -9.77 -11.47
CA LEU A 181 -10.42 -10.97 -10.74
C LEU A 181 -11.95 -11.09 -10.62
N PRO A 182 -12.70 -10.02 -10.26
CA PRO A 182 -14.16 -10.10 -10.20
C PRO A 182 -14.80 -10.35 -11.57
N GLN A 183 -14.20 -9.87 -12.65
CA GLN A 183 -14.68 -10.11 -14.03
C GLN A 183 -14.43 -11.55 -14.47
N LEU A 184 -13.31 -12.16 -14.07
CA LEU A 184 -12.93 -13.53 -14.45
C LEU A 184 -13.63 -14.61 -13.63
N PHE A 185 -13.70 -14.42 -12.31
CA PHE A 185 -14.14 -15.48 -11.37
C PHE A 185 -15.45 -15.14 -10.64
N GLY A 186 -15.96 -13.91 -10.80
CA GLY A 186 -17.09 -13.39 -10.03
C GLY A 186 -16.67 -12.80 -8.68
N ILE A 187 -17.59 -12.02 -8.10
CA ILE A 187 -17.36 -11.28 -6.84
C ILE A 187 -17.10 -12.23 -5.68
N GLU A 188 -17.97 -13.23 -5.50
CA GLU A 188 -17.91 -14.14 -4.35
C GLU A 188 -16.63 -14.99 -4.36
N SER A 189 -16.21 -15.49 -5.53
CA SER A 189 -14.94 -16.20 -5.67
C SER A 189 -13.74 -15.28 -5.38
N THR A 190 -13.82 -14.00 -5.79
CA THR A 190 -12.77 -13.02 -5.53
C THR A 190 -12.67 -12.65 -4.05
N LYS A 191 -13.81 -12.53 -3.35
CA LYS A 191 -13.85 -12.39 -1.88
C LYS A 191 -13.23 -13.60 -1.20
N LEU A 192 -13.68 -14.81 -1.58
CA LEU A 192 -13.18 -16.06 -1.01
C LEU A 192 -11.66 -16.18 -1.19
N PHE A 193 -11.14 -15.86 -2.37
CA PHE A 193 -9.71 -15.80 -2.63
C PHE A 193 -8.97 -14.89 -1.63
N GLY A 194 -9.43 -13.65 -1.47
CA GLY A 194 -8.83 -12.70 -0.51
C GLY A 194 -8.89 -13.19 0.95
N ILE A 195 -10.00 -13.82 1.33
CA ILE A 195 -10.20 -14.37 2.69
C ILE A 195 -9.28 -15.57 2.93
N LEU A 196 -9.13 -16.48 1.96
CA LEU A 196 -8.28 -17.66 2.09
C LEU A 196 -6.81 -17.31 2.28
N LEU A 197 -6.34 -16.19 1.73
CA LEU A 197 -4.95 -15.72 1.92
C LEU A 197 -4.65 -15.27 3.36
N ILE A 198 -5.68 -14.95 4.16
CA ILE A 198 -5.51 -14.57 5.57
C ILE A 198 -5.10 -15.78 6.42
N ILE A 199 -5.49 -16.99 6.04
CA ILE A 199 -5.16 -18.22 6.75
C ILE A 199 -3.63 -18.45 6.79
N PRO A 200 -2.91 -18.54 5.66
CA PRO A 200 -1.45 -18.66 5.69
C PRO A 200 -0.77 -17.44 6.29
N PHE A 201 -1.32 -16.22 6.14
CA PHE A 201 -0.79 -15.02 6.82
C PHE A 201 -0.74 -15.20 8.35
N ILE A 202 -1.80 -15.73 8.96
CA ILE A 202 -1.87 -16.02 10.39
C ILE A 202 -0.94 -17.19 10.76
N ILE A 203 -1.00 -18.31 10.04
CA ILE A 203 -0.19 -19.50 10.35
C ILE A 203 1.30 -19.16 10.36
N LEU A 204 1.75 -18.38 9.36
CA LEU A 204 3.14 -17.96 9.22
C LEU A 204 3.64 -17.14 10.42
N GLU A 205 2.77 -16.42 11.13
CA GLU A 205 3.18 -15.63 12.30
C GLU A 205 3.69 -16.52 13.42
N PHE A 206 3.01 -17.63 13.66
CA PHE A 206 3.34 -18.58 14.72
C PHE A 206 4.56 -19.45 14.41
N LEU A 207 5.17 -19.29 13.23
CA LEU A 207 6.45 -19.90 12.87
C LEU A 207 7.65 -18.99 13.20
N LYS A 208 7.42 -17.71 13.55
CA LYS A 208 8.48 -16.78 13.95
C LYS A 208 9.02 -17.10 15.34
N LEU A 209 10.22 -16.62 15.63
CA LEU A 209 10.81 -16.74 16.96
C LEU A 209 9.99 -16.01 18.04
N HIS A 210 9.45 -14.85 17.70
CA HIS A 210 8.63 -14.01 18.59
C HIS A 210 7.30 -13.66 17.91
N PRO A 211 6.30 -14.56 17.96
CA PRO A 211 5.02 -14.34 17.28
C PRO A 211 4.21 -13.21 17.93
N SER A 212 3.53 -12.41 17.12
CA SER A 212 2.57 -11.40 17.58
C SER A 212 1.12 -11.89 17.44
N TYR A 213 0.40 -11.97 18.56
CA TYR A 213 -1.02 -12.32 18.55
C TYR A 213 -1.91 -11.28 17.83
N LEU A 214 -1.38 -10.08 17.55
CA LEU A 214 -2.09 -9.02 16.82
C LEU A 214 -2.44 -9.43 15.37
N VAL A 215 -1.79 -10.46 14.82
CA VAL A 215 -2.15 -11.02 13.50
C VAL A 215 -3.60 -11.50 13.44
N LEU A 216 -4.16 -11.96 14.57
CA LEU A 216 -5.54 -12.48 14.66
C LEU A 216 -6.59 -11.37 14.48
N PRO A 217 -6.61 -10.30 15.30
CA PRO A 217 -7.57 -9.21 15.10
C PRO A 217 -7.39 -8.53 13.74
N ILE A 218 -6.15 -8.38 13.25
CA ILE A 218 -5.90 -7.82 11.90
C ILE A 218 -6.45 -8.71 10.79
N GLY A 219 -6.27 -10.03 10.91
CA GLY A 219 -6.88 -10.99 10.00
C GLY A 219 -8.42 -10.90 10.00
N ILE A 220 -9.04 -10.89 11.19
CA ILE A 220 -10.50 -10.79 11.35
C ILE A 220 -11.04 -9.49 10.74
N ILE A 221 -10.40 -8.36 11.01
CA ILE A 221 -10.78 -7.06 10.45
C ILE A 221 -10.67 -7.07 8.92
N THR A 222 -9.59 -7.65 8.38
CA THR A 222 -9.40 -7.75 6.93
C THR A 222 -10.45 -8.63 6.27
N VAL A 223 -10.73 -9.81 6.83
CA VAL A 223 -11.82 -10.69 6.36
C VAL A 223 -13.16 -9.98 6.40
N THR A 224 -13.44 -9.24 7.47
CA THR A 224 -14.67 -8.46 7.62
C THR A 224 -14.79 -7.42 6.52
N PHE A 225 -13.70 -6.69 6.23
CA PHE A 225 -13.68 -5.70 5.16
C PHE A 225 -13.90 -6.32 3.77
N ILE A 226 -13.30 -7.48 3.50
CA ILE A 226 -13.51 -8.19 2.23
C ILE A 226 -14.96 -8.66 2.10
N ASN A 227 -15.51 -9.30 3.14
CA ASN A 227 -16.84 -9.89 3.11
C ASN A 227 -17.94 -8.85 2.84
N PHE A 228 -17.84 -7.68 3.47
CA PHE A 228 -18.78 -6.56 3.31
C PHE A 228 -18.53 -5.68 2.08
N THR A 229 -17.61 -6.06 1.18
CA THR A 229 -17.41 -5.33 -0.07
C THR A 229 -18.52 -5.64 -1.08
N GLU A 230 -19.05 -4.61 -1.72
CA GLU A 230 -20.08 -4.70 -2.76
C GLU A 230 -19.84 -3.63 -3.84
N TRP A 231 -20.38 -3.83 -5.05
CA TRP A 231 -20.26 -2.88 -6.17
C TRP A 231 -20.79 -1.47 -5.88
N ASN A 232 -21.80 -1.35 -5.03
CA ASN A 232 -22.45 -0.06 -4.71
C ASN A 232 -21.99 0.51 -3.37
N ARG A 233 -20.92 -0.03 -2.78
CA ARG A 233 -20.37 0.47 -1.52
C ARG A 233 -19.82 1.88 -1.70
N ASN A 234 -19.89 2.69 -0.64
CA ASN A 234 -19.33 4.04 -0.65
C ASN A 234 -17.82 4.01 -0.92
N GLN A 235 -17.30 4.91 -1.77
CA GLN A 235 -15.87 4.98 -2.10
C GLN A 235 -14.96 5.16 -0.88
N TYR A 236 -15.42 5.82 0.18
CA TYR A 236 -14.65 5.90 1.44
C TYR A 236 -14.44 4.55 2.13
N TYR A 237 -15.24 3.53 1.79
CA TYR A 237 -15.07 2.18 2.31
C TYR A 237 -13.69 1.64 1.95
N THR A 238 -13.34 1.63 0.67
CA THR A 238 -12.01 1.21 0.22
C THR A 238 -10.98 2.28 0.50
N SER A 239 -11.17 3.48 -0.04
CA SER A 239 -10.16 4.57 -0.02
C SER A 239 -9.84 5.18 1.35
N PHE A 240 -10.57 4.79 2.40
CA PHE A 240 -10.23 5.15 3.78
C PHE A 240 -10.27 3.94 4.69
N TRP A 241 -11.42 3.28 4.86
CA TRP A 241 -11.54 2.25 5.89
C TRP A 241 -10.66 1.02 5.66
N VAL A 242 -10.59 0.50 4.43
CA VAL A 242 -9.69 -0.63 4.10
C VAL A 242 -8.22 -0.21 4.13
N GLU A 243 -7.88 0.98 3.58
CA GLU A 243 -6.50 1.49 3.65
C GLU A 243 -6.04 1.84 5.08
N ASN A 244 -6.97 1.99 6.03
CA ASN A 244 -6.63 2.21 7.44
C ASN A 244 -6.12 0.96 8.16
N VAL A 245 -6.29 -0.25 7.63
CA VAL A 245 -5.88 -1.49 8.32
C VAL A 245 -4.40 -1.47 8.73
N PRO A 246 -3.43 -1.08 7.88
CA PRO A 246 -2.04 -0.94 8.29
C PRO A 246 -1.80 0.09 9.39
N ILE A 247 -2.56 1.19 9.39
CA ILE A 247 -2.45 2.24 10.41
C ILE A 247 -2.94 1.68 11.75
N LEU A 248 -4.11 1.04 11.75
CA LEU A 248 -4.65 0.39 12.94
C LEU A 248 -3.69 -0.68 13.48
N TRP A 249 -3.12 -1.52 12.60
CA TRP A 249 -2.14 -2.53 13.00
C TRP A 249 -0.92 -1.89 13.67
N TRP A 250 -0.35 -0.85 13.06
CA TRP A 250 0.80 -0.17 13.66
C TRP A 250 0.47 0.45 15.02
N LEU A 251 -0.69 1.09 15.18
CA LEU A 251 -1.12 1.64 16.47
C LEU A 251 -1.32 0.54 17.52
N MET A 252 -1.96 -0.58 17.16
CA MET A 252 -2.10 -1.72 18.07
C MET A 252 -0.74 -2.25 18.51
N LEU A 253 0.22 -2.31 17.60
CA LEU A 253 1.58 -2.76 17.87
C LEU A 253 2.30 -1.82 18.85
N VAL A 254 2.20 -0.51 18.66
CA VAL A 254 2.86 0.48 19.53
C VAL A 254 2.24 0.59 20.93
N PHE A 255 0.93 0.37 21.07
CA PHE A 255 0.22 0.55 22.35
C PHE A 255 -0.06 -0.74 23.15
N LEU A 256 -0.08 -1.91 22.50
CA LEU A 256 -0.48 -3.18 23.14
C LEU A 256 0.67 -4.18 23.27
N GLN A 257 1.84 -3.87 22.72
CA GLN A 257 3.03 -4.73 22.74
C GLN A 257 4.14 -4.07 23.53
#